data_AF-A0A8E2LDX0-F1
#
_entry.id   AF-A0A8E2LDX0-F1
#
_cell.length_a   1.000
_cell.length_b   1.000
_cell.length_c   1.000
_cell.angle_alpha   90.00
_cell.angle_beta   90.00
_cell.angle_gamma   90.00
#
_symmetry.space_group_name_H-M   'P 1'
#
loop_
_entity.id
_entity.type
_entity.pdbx_description
1 polymer ?
#
loop_
_entity_poly.entity_id
_entity_poly.type
_entity_poly.pdbx_seq_one_letter_code
_entity_poly.pdbx_strand_id
1 'polypeptide(L)'
;MFIYSPSISASTIHSNHQPINFQIELLHWKDVNQIIPKNSVFTVIDVETGKSFDVQRRAGSHHADVQPLTRKDTKVMKEIYHGHWSWRRRAILILAENRLLAASMHGMPHGAGALENGFPGHFCIHFAGSTTHRTERSDLSHQLMIMKAAGKIDDYLAGANPFQVADALLVFIKNGDKGLIHKVALTEKKNLKKQINKIDKIETLRWNRKDSIEDGANDLTITVPVELQMYIKESGRVNTKTSFQLVRISPLSPWKINIDDLISIINETQKEEKKK
;
A
#
# COMPACT_ATOMS: atom_id res chain seq x y z
N MET A 1 -48.52 -43.85 -40.86
CA MET A 1 -48.60 -42.50 -40.28
C MET A 1 -47.43 -42.37 -39.31
N PHE A 2 -46.28 -41.89 -39.78
CA PHE A 2 -45.07 -41.73 -38.97
C PHE A 2 -44.98 -40.27 -38.53
N ILE A 3 -45.02 -40.04 -37.22
CA ILE A 3 -44.97 -38.70 -36.61
C ILE A 3 -43.49 -38.30 -36.52
N TYR A 4 -43.10 -37.27 -37.27
CA TYR A 4 -41.79 -36.62 -37.13
C TYR A 4 -41.85 -35.67 -35.93
N SER A 5 -41.05 -35.93 -34.89
CA SER A 5 -40.79 -34.97 -33.81
C SER A 5 -39.49 -34.23 -34.13
N PRO A 6 -39.48 -32.89 -34.22
CA PRO A 6 -38.23 -32.15 -34.36
C PRO A 6 -37.57 -32.02 -32.99
N SER A 7 -36.35 -32.55 -32.87
CA SER A 7 -35.45 -32.30 -31.74
C SER A 7 -34.97 -30.85 -31.79
N ILE A 8 -35.44 -30.03 -30.85
CA ILE A 8 -34.90 -28.70 -30.60
C ILE A 8 -33.57 -28.89 -29.87
N SER A 9 -32.45 -28.68 -30.57
CA SER A 9 -31.15 -28.55 -29.92
C SER A 9 -31.09 -27.20 -29.20
N ALA A 10 -31.19 -27.22 -27.87
CA ALA A 10 -30.87 -26.07 -27.04
C ALA A 10 -29.38 -25.75 -27.18
N SER A 11 -29.07 -24.59 -27.76
CA SER A 11 -27.73 -24.02 -27.77
C SER A 11 -27.36 -23.63 -26.34
N THR A 12 -26.62 -24.49 -25.65
CA THR A 12 -25.96 -24.17 -24.38
C THR A 12 -24.97 -23.03 -24.62
N ILE A 13 -25.26 -21.87 -24.04
CA ILE A 13 -24.30 -20.77 -23.88
C ILE A 13 -23.18 -21.32 -22.99
N HIS A 14 -22.04 -21.65 -23.58
CA HIS A 14 -20.81 -21.91 -22.82
C HIS A 14 -20.40 -20.60 -22.15
N SER A 15 -20.70 -20.45 -20.86
CA SER A 15 -19.95 -19.50 -20.04
C SER A 15 -18.53 -20.06 -19.93
N ASN A 16 -17.57 -19.41 -20.58
CA ASN A 16 -16.15 -19.68 -20.42
C ASN A 16 -15.69 -19.19 -19.04
N HIS A 17 -16.23 -19.77 -17.97
CA HIS A 17 -15.69 -19.59 -16.63
C HIS A 17 -14.48 -20.50 -16.46
N GLN A 18 -13.35 -20.05 -17.00
CA GLN A 18 -12.07 -20.59 -16.57
C GLN A 18 -11.94 -20.35 -15.06
N PRO A 19 -11.52 -21.36 -14.27
CA PRO A 19 -11.34 -21.18 -12.84
C PRO A 19 -10.31 -20.08 -12.58
N ILE A 20 -10.53 -19.29 -11.53
CA ILE A 20 -9.56 -18.28 -11.09
C ILE A 20 -8.24 -18.98 -10.76
N ASN A 21 -7.14 -18.51 -11.36
CA ASN A 21 -5.81 -18.93 -10.93
C ASN A 21 -5.46 -18.18 -9.65
N PHE A 22 -5.29 -18.91 -8.55
CA PHE A 22 -4.92 -18.34 -7.24
C PHE A 22 -3.45 -17.95 -7.13
N GLN A 23 -2.63 -18.23 -8.15
CA GLN A 23 -1.27 -17.74 -8.21
C GLN A 23 -1.25 -16.23 -8.42
N ILE A 24 -0.67 -15.50 -7.47
CA ILE A 24 -0.49 -14.06 -7.57
C ILE A 24 0.73 -13.77 -8.45
N GLU A 25 0.52 -12.97 -9.49
CA GLU A 25 1.55 -12.60 -10.46
C GLU A 25 2.11 -11.21 -10.16
N LEU A 26 3.43 -11.13 -9.98
CA LEU A 26 4.16 -9.87 -9.90
C LEU A 26 4.67 -9.49 -11.30
N LEU A 27 3.86 -8.75 -12.05
CA LEU A 27 4.19 -8.36 -13.42
C LEU A 27 4.67 -6.92 -13.51
N HIS A 28 5.58 -6.69 -14.46
CA HIS A 28 6.05 -5.35 -14.78
C HIS A 28 4.95 -4.56 -15.51
N TRP A 29 4.88 -3.25 -15.28
CA TRP A 29 3.88 -2.35 -15.87
C TRP A 29 3.78 -2.49 -17.40
N LYS A 30 4.91 -2.68 -18.09
CA LYS A 30 4.96 -2.89 -19.54
C LYS A 30 4.09 -4.06 -20.01
N ASP A 31 4.07 -5.15 -19.24
CA ASP A 31 3.31 -6.36 -19.58
C ASP A 31 1.85 -6.18 -19.16
N VAL A 32 1.63 -5.63 -17.96
CA VAL A 32 0.29 -5.28 -17.45
C VAL A 32 -0.43 -4.33 -18.41
N ASN A 33 0.26 -3.36 -18.99
CA ASN A 33 -0.31 -2.40 -19.93
C ASN A 33 -0.90 -3.06 -21.18
N GLN A 34 -0.40 -4.24 -21.57
CA GLN A 34 -0.94 -5.05 -22.65
C GLN A 34 -2.14 -5.88 -22.20
N ILE A 35 -2.11 -6.38 -20.95
CA ILE A 35 -3.17 -7.21 -20.35
C ILE A 35 -4.43 -6.39 -20.05
N ILE A 36 -4.29 -5.18 -19.50
CA ILE A 36 -5.40 -4.28 -19.16
C ILE A 36 -5.35 -3.00 -20.01
N PRO A 37 -5.65 -3.04 -21.31
CA PRO A 37 -5.59 -1.88 -22.20
C PRO A 37 -6.57 -0.78 -21.78
N LYS A 38 -6.44 0.43 -22.35
CA LYS A 38 -7.40 1.52 -22.08
C LYS A 38 -8.83 1.06 -22.42
N ASN A 39 -9.79 1.51 -21.62
CA ASN A 39 -11.20 1.12 -21.60
C ASN A 39 -11.50 -0.29 -21.06
N SER A 40 -10.50 -1.09 -20.70
CA SER A 40 -10.73 -2.37 -20.03
C SER A 40 -11.45 -2.16 -18.70
N VAL A 41 -12.35 -3.09 -18.37
CA VAL A 41 -13.00 -3.19 -17.07
C VAL A 41 -12.42 -4.38 -16.32
N PHE A 42 -12.08 -4.20 -15.05
CA PHE A 42 -11.53 -5.25 -14.19
C PHE A 42 -11.86 -5.00 -12.72
N THR A 43 -11.72 -6.03 -11.89
CA THR A 43 -12.01 -5.96 -10.46
C THR A 43 -10.74 -5.67 -9.66
N VAL A 44 -10.84 -4.71 -8.74
CA VAL A 44 -9.83 -4.43 -7.72
C VAL A 44 -10.24 -5.12 -6.43
N ILE A 45 -9.32 -5.82 -5.78
CA ILE A 45 -9.52 -6.50 -4.49
C ILE A 45 -8.53 -5.90 -3.48
N ASP A 46 -9.03 -5.32 -2.40
CA ASP A 46 -8.20 -4.78 -1.33
C ASP A 46 -7.67 -5.90 -0.41
N VAL A 47 -6.35 -6.01 -0.27
CA VAL A 47 -5.72 -7.13 0.45
C VAL A 47 -6.05 -7.13 1.93
N GLU A 48 -6.25 -5.98 2.56
CA GLU A 48 -6.48 -5.90 4.01
C GLU A 48 -7.93 -6.13 4.39
N THR A 49 -8.88 -5.60 3.61
CA THR A 49 -10.31 -5.68 3.94
C THR A 49 -11.02 -6.82 3.21
N GLY A 50 -10.43 -7.37 2.15
CA GLY A 50 -11.05 -8.35 1.26
C GLY A 50 -12.19 -7.77 0.41
N LYS A 51 -12.49 -6.47 0.52
CA LYS A 51 -13.52 -5.81 -0.29
C LYS A 51 -13.05 -5.67 -1.73
N SER A 52 -13.99 -5.83 -2.66
CA SER A 52 -13.72 -5.69 -4.08
C SER A 52 -14.70 -4.74 -4.76
N PHE A 53 -14.24 -4.10 -5.82
CA PHE A 53 -15.02 -3.16 -6.63
C PHE A 53 -14.49 -3.13 -8.06
N ASP A 54 -15.37 -2.84 -9.00
CA ASP A 54 -15.01 -2.80 -10.42
C ASP A 54 -14.54 -1.40 -10.83
N VAL A 55 -13.59 -1.36 -11.75
CA VAL A 55 -13.03 -0.13 -12.29
C VAL A 55 -12.94 -0.20 -13.81
N GLN A 56 -12.88 0.98 -14.45
CA GLN A 56 -12.49 1.11 -15.84
C GLN A 56 -11.16 1.85 -15.93
N ARG A 57 -10.21 1.32 -16.73
CA ARG A 57 -9.00 2.04 -17.09
C ARG A 57 -9.29 3.13 -18.12
N ARG A 58 -8.86 4.34 -17.84
CA ARG A 58 -9.07 5.54 -18.67
C ARG A 58 -7.83 5.98 -19.40
N ALA A 59 -6.71 6.05 -18.70
CA ALA A 59 -5.47 6.60 -19.23
C ALA A 59 -4.26 5.94 -18.56
N GLY A 60 -3.19 6.71 -18.41
CA GLY A 60 -1.94 6.28 -17.80
C GLY A 60 -0.94 5.69 -18.80
N SER A 61 0.28 6.23 -18.78
CA SER A 61 1.44 5.79 -19.58
C SER A 61 2.48 5.03 -18.76
N HIS A 62 2.60 5.34 -17.47
CA HIS A 62 3.57 4.73 -16.53
C HIS A 62 2.92 3.92 -15.41
N HIS A 63 1.59 4.00 -15.31
CA HIS A 63 0.71 3.29 -14.40
C HIS A 63 -0.72 3.37 -14.97
N ALA A 64 -1.70 2.76 -14.33
CA ALA A 64 -3.09 2.81 -14.79
C ALA A 64 -3.86 3.94 -14.10
N ASP A 65 -4.39 4.88 -14.90
CA ASP A 65 -5.39 5.85 -14.43
C ASP A 65 -6.76 5.21 -14.57
N VAL A 66 -7.44 4.99 -13.44
CA VAL A 66 -8.70 4.26 -13.38
C VAL A 66 -9.76 5.04 -12.62
N GLN A 67 -11.01 4.71 -12.84
CA GLN A 67 -12.13 5.23 -12.05
C GLN A 67 -13.08 4.07 -11.70
N PRO A 68 -13.77 4.12 -10.55
CA PRO A 68 -14.78 3.12 -10.22
C PRO A 68 -15.83 3.01 -11.34
N LEU A 69 -16.34 1.80 -11.60
CA LEU A 69 -17.26 1.61 -12.72
C LEU A 69 -18.64 2.23 -12.42
N THR A 70 -19.15 2.02 -11.21
CA THR A 70 -20.48 2.48 -10.78
C THR A 70 -20.45 3.27 -9.47
N ARG A 71 -21.58 3.88 -9.10
CA ARG A 71 -21.77 4.51 -7.77
C ARG A 71 -21.62 3.52 -6.61
N LYS A 72 -21.94 2.24 -6.84
CA LYS A 72 -21.75 1.17 -5.84
C LYS A 72 -20.25 0.92 -5.63
N ASP A 73 -19.47 0.84 -6.71
CA ASP A 73 -18.02 0.66 -6.65
C ASP A 73 -17.34 1.83 -5.95
N THR A 74 -17.76 3.07 -6.26
CA THR A 74 -17.30 4.28 -5.57
C THR A 74 -17.57 4.21 -4.06
N LYS A 75 -18.74 3.71 -3.66
CA LYS A 75 -19.09 3.54 -2.24
C LYS A 75 -18.18 2.51 -1.58
N VAL A 76 -17.97 1.35 -2.19
CA VAL A 76 -17.06 0.30 -1.67
C VAL A 76 -15.63 0.84 -1.52
N MET A 77 -15.12 1.53 -2.54
CA MET A 77 -13.82 2.18 -2.50
C MET A 77 -13.73 3.19 -1.34
N LYS A 78 -14.76 4.02 -1.15
CA LYS A 78 -14.80 4.99 -0.04
C LYS A 78 -14.83 4.30 1.33
N GLU A 79 -15.51 3.17 1.46
CA GLU A 79 -15.51 2.36 2.68
C GLU A 79 -14.15 1.73 2.99
N ILE A 80 -13.39 1.29 1.96
CA ILE A 80 -12.00 0.82 2.12
C ILE A 80 -11.13 1.92 2.75
N TYR A 81 -11.39 3.19 2.43
CA TYR A 81 -10.72 4.35 3.03
C TYR A 81 -11.51 4.98 4.19
N HIS A 82 -12.34 4.19 4.88
CA HIS A 82 -13.03 4.60 6.11
C HIS A 82 -13.91 5.87 5.95
N GLY A 83 -14.52 6.04 4.79
CA GLY A 83 -15.45 7.15 4.54
C GLY A 83 -14.80 8.42 3.97
N HIS A 84 -13.48 8.45 3.81
CA HIS A 84 -12.75 9.63 3.33
C HIS A 84 -11.80 9.28 2.18
N TRP A 85 -11.51 10.23 1.30
CA TRP A 85 -10.49 10.02 0.27
C TRP A 85 -9.10 10.20 0.85
N SER A 86 -8.15 9.36 0.43
CA SER A 86 -6.81 9.36 1.00
C SER A 86 -5.73 9.06 -0.03
N TRP A 87 -4.58 9.70 0.14
CA TRP A 87 -3.36 9.35 -0.59
C TRP A 87 -2.65 8.12 0.00
N ARG A 88 -3.11 7.52 1.10
CA ARG A 88 -2.48 6.33 1.68
C ARG A 88 -2.47 5.20 0.65
N ARG A 89 -1.31 4.56 0.48
CA ARG A 89 -1.15 3.46 -0.46
C ARG A 89 -1.69 2.20 0.19
N ARG A 90 -2.39 1.39 -0.60
CA ARG A 90 -2.93 0.09 -0.19
C ARG A 90 -2.42 -0.99 -1.12
N ALA A 91 -2.18 -2.17 -0.56
CA ALA A 91 -1.88 -3.38 -1.32
C ALA A 91 -3.18 -3.93 -1.90
N ILE A 92 -3.19 -4.21 -3.21
CA ILE A 92 -4.38 -4.68 -3.92
C ILE A 92 -4.03 -5.81 -4.89
N LEU A 93 -5.01 -6.62 -5.22
CA LEU A 93 -4.96 -7.57 -6.33
C LEU A 93 -5.89 -7.08 -7.43
N ILE A 94 -5.44 -7.21 -8.68
CA ILE A 94 -6.30 -7.00 -9.85
C ILE A 94 -6.72 -8.36 -10.37
N LEU A 95 -8.03 -8.61 -10.38
CA LEU A 95 -8.60 -9.73 -11.10
C LEU A 95 -8.89 -9.28 -12.53
N ALA A 96 -7.99 -9.63 -13.44
CA ALA A 96 -8.14 -9.43 -14.87
C ALA A 96 -8.34 -10.80 -15.52
N GLU A 97 -9.53 -11.03 -16.07
CA GLU A 97 -9.96 -12.35 -16.55
C GLU A 97 -9.87 -13.42 -15.43
N ASN A 98 -8.97 -14.39 -15.54
CA ASN A 98 -8.72 -15.43 -14.55
C ASN A 98 -7.39 -15.24 -13.77
N ARG A 99 -6.72 -14.09 -13.92
CA ARG A 99 -5.39 -13.80 -13.37
C ARG A 99 -5.47 -12.83 -12.20
N LEU A 100 -4.63 -13.05 -11.18
CA LEU A 100 -4.47 -12.17 -10.03
C LEU A 100 -3.15 -11.42 -10.11
N LEU A 101 -3.19 -10.12 -10.39
CA LEU A 101 -1.99 -9.29 -10.54
C LEU A 101 -1.75 -8.48 -9.26
N ALA A 102 -0.54 -8.56 -8.71
CA ALA A 102 -0.14 -7.76 -7.55
C ALA A 102 0.04 -6.28 -7.94
N ALA A 103 -0.63 -5.39 -7.21
CA ALA A 103 -0.59 -3.96 -7.49
C ALA A 103 -0.73 -3.13 -6.20
N SER A 104 -0.68 -1.81 -6.35
CA SER A 104 -0.98 -0.87 -5.28
C SER A 104 -1.80 0.31 -5.79
N MET A 105 -2.78 0.75 -5.00
CA MET A 105 -3.58 1.94 -5.28
C MET A 105 -3.48 2.98 -4.17
N HIS A 106 -3.92 4.21 -4.47
CA HIS A 106 -4.38 5.17 -3.46
C HIS A 106 -5.85 5.54 -3.75
N GLY A 107 -6.51 6.23 -2.81
CA GLY A 107 -7.94 6.52 -2.88
C GLY A 107 -8.31 7.94 -3.30
N MET A 108 -7.35 8.86 -3.34
CA MET A 108 -7.62 10.26 -3.64
C MET A 108 -8.02 10.50 -5.10
N PRO A 109 -9.22 11.06 -5.37
CA PRO A 109 -9.59 11.49 -6.71
C PRO A 109 -8.70 12.64 -7.17
N HIS A 110 -8.25 12.58 -8.41
CA HIS A 110 -7.50 13.65 -9.05
C HIS A 110 -7.67 13.61 -10.57
N GLY A 111 -7.22 14.68 -11.25
CA GLY A 111 -7.41 14.85 -12.69
C GLY A 111 -8.89 14.87 -13.09
N ALA A 112 -9.16 14.58 -14.37
CA ALA A 112 -10.52 14.51 -14.90
C ALA A 112 -11.10 13.09 -14.76
N GLY A 113 -12.41 13.02 -14.53
CA GLY A 113 -13.23 11.81 -14.56
C GLY A 113 -14.27 11.92 -15.68
N ALA A 114 -14.88 10.80 -16.05
CA ALA A 114 -15.77 10.78 -17.22
C ALA A 114 -16.98 9.84 -17.11
N LEU A 115 -17.08 9.08 -16.04
CA LEU A 115 -18.29 8.30 -15.74
C LEU A 115 -19.08 9.01 -14.65
N GLU A 116 -20.40 8.89 -14.70
CA GLU A 116 -21.29 9.39 -13.66
C GLU A 116 -21.38 8.43 -12.46
N ASN A 117 -20.23 8.07 -11.92
CA ASN A 117 -20.05 7.11 -10.84
C ASN A 117 -19.99 7.77 -9.44
N GLY A 118 -20.14 9.09 -9.35
CA GLY A 118 -19.99 9.84 -8.09
C GLY A 118 -18.55 9.94 -7.57
N PHE A 119 -17.55 9.57 -8.36
CA PHE A 119 -16.12 9.71 -8.07
C PHE A 119 -15.54 10.86 -8.91
N PRO A 120 -15.09 11.98 -8.29
CA PRO A 120 -14.75 13.20 -9.01
C PRO A 120 -13.32 13.16 -9.58
N GLY A 121 -13.07 12.32 -10.58
CA GLY A 121 -11.75 12.21 -11.21
C GLY A 121 -11.39 10.77 -11.58
N HIS A 122 -10.11 10.47 -11.50
CA HIS A 122 -9.55 9.12 -11.50
C HIS A 122 -8.61 8.93 -10.29
N PHE A 123 -8.14 7.71 -10.10
CA PHE A 123 -7.08 7.36 -9.16
C PHE A 123 -6.07 6.44 -9.84
N CYS A 124 -4.87 6.35 -9.28
CA CYS A 124 -3.78 5.60 -9.88
C CYS A 124 -3.68 4.19 -9.29
N ILE A 125 -3.44 3.20 -10.16
CA ILE A 125 -3.01 1.86 -9.79
C ILE A 125 -1.61 1.63 -10.36
N HIS A 126 -0.67 1.35 -9.46
CA HIS A 126 0.73 1.09 -9.77
C HIS A 126 1.03 -0.42 -9.73
N PHE A 127 1.87 -0.85 -10.66
CA PHE A 127 2.39 -2.23 -10.76
C PHE A 127 3.92 -2.21 -10.63
N ALA A 128 4.57 -3.38 -10.69
CA ALA A 128 6.03 -3.42 -10.62
C ALA A 128 6.63 -2.58 -11.77
N GLY A 129 7.62 -1.75 -11.46
CA GLY A 129 8.23 -0.85 -12.45
C GLY A 129 7.39 0.36 -12.86
N SER A 130 6.22 0.59 -12.27
CA SER A 130 5.49 1.86 -12.45
C SER A 130 6.26 3.05 -11.86
N THR A 131 6.21 4.19 -12.54
CA THR A 131 6.75 5.48 -12.08
C THR A 131 5.64 6.50 -11.87
N THR A 132 5.93 7.57 -11.12
CA THR A 132 4.97 8.66 -10.92
C THR A 132 5.03 9.67 -12.07
N HIS A 133 3.95 10.42 -12.31
CA HIS A 133 3.92 11.42 -13.39
C HIS A 133 4.92 12.58 -13.22
N ARG A 134 5.33 12.89 -11.98
CA ARG A 134 6.15 14.09 -11.68
C ARG A 134 7.64 13.79 -11.57
N THR A 135 8.02 12.53 -11.37
CA THR A 135 9.41 12.12 -11.23
C THR A 135 9.60 10.75 -11.86
N GLU A 136 10.73 10.54 -12.55
CA GLU A 136 11.17 9.22 -13.01
C GLU A 136 11.55 8.28 -11.84
N ARG A 137 11.30 8.69 -10.59
CA ARG A 137 11.59 7.91 -9.39
C ARG A 137 10.38 7.05 -9.03
N SER A 138 10.62 5.77 -8.76
CA SER A 138 9.62 4.88 -8.21
C SER A 138 9.18 5.33 -6.81
N ASP A 139 7.88 5.33 -6.53
CA ASP A 139 7.34 5.60 -5.19
C ASP A 139 7.54 4.37 -4.30
N LEU A 140 8.47 4.45 -3.33
CA LEU A 140 8.72 3.38 -2.37
C LEU A 140 7.44 2.93 -1.66
N SER A 141 6.48 3.84 -1.41
CA SER A 141 5.19 3.49 -0.81
C SER A 141 4.38 2.54 -1.69
N HIS A 142 4.35 2.76 -3.01
CA HIS A 142 3.71 1.82 -3.93
C HIS A 142 4.50 0.52 -4.04
N GLN A 143 5.83 0.57 -4.13
CA GLN A 143 6.67 -0.63 -4.24
C GLN A 143 6.47 -1.59 -3.06
N LEU A 144 6.47 -1.09 -1.83
CA LEU A 144 6.27 -1.94 -0.65
C LEU A 144 4.86 -2.52 -0.59
N MET A 145 3.84 -1.79 -1.03
CA MET A 145 2.46 -2.31 -1.12
C MET A 145 2.29 -3.33 -2.25
N ILE A 146 3.00 -3.18 -3.37
CA ILE A 146 3.06 -4.20 -4.43
C ILE A 146 3.74 -5.47 -3.91
N MET A 147 4.84 -5.34 -3.15
CA MET A 147 5.51 -6.49 -2.53
C MET A 147 4.62 -7.17 -1.48
N LYS A 148 3.86 -6.39 -0.69
CA LYS A 148 2.82 -6.93 0.22
C LYS A 148 1.76 -7.70 -0.56
N ALA A 149 1.21 -7.13 -1.64
CA ALA A 149 0.21 -7.80 -2.48
C ALA A 149 0.76 -9.09 -3.11
N ALA A 150 2.03 -9.10 -3.51
CA ALA A 150 2.71 -10.26 -4.10
C ALA A 150 3.12 -11.33 -3.08
N GLY A 151 2.92 -11.12 -1.77
CA GLY A 151 3.39 -12.02 -0.72
C GLY A 151 4.92 -12.01 -0.53
N LYS A 152 5.63 -11.01 -1.05
CA LYS A 152 7.11 -10.92 -1.05
C LYS A 152 7.67 -9.90 -0.06
N ILE A 153 6.84 -9.34 0.82
CA ILE A 153 7.29 -8.32 1.77
C ILE A 153 8.30 -8.85 2.79
N ASP A 154 8.16 -10.12 3.19
CA ASP A 154 9.10 -10.75 4.13
C ASP A 154 10.46 -10.99 3.48
N ASP A 155 10.50 -11.43 2.21
CA ASP A 155 11.74 -11.57 1.44
C ASP A 155 12.45 -10.22 1.27
N TYR A 156 11.71 -9.17 0.96
CA TYR A 156 12.24 -7.81 0.89
C TYR A 156 12.88 -7.40 2.22
N LEU A 157 12.18 -7.60 3.34
CA LEU A 157 12.67 -7.22 4.67
C LEU A 157 13.86 -8.07 5.13
N ALA A 158 13.95 -9.34 4.72
CA ALA A 158 15.07 -10.21 5.02
C ALA A 158 16.36 -9.79 4.32
N GLY A 159 16.26 -9.29 3.07
CA GLY A 159 17.40 -8.79 2.31
C GLY A 159 17.71 -7.30 2.50
N ALA A 160 16.84 -6.56 3.18
CA ALA A 160 16.95 -5.11 3.34
C ALA A 160 18.08 -4.74 4.31
N ASN A 161 18.86 -3.73 3.91
CA ASN A 161 19.83 -3.10 4.80
C ASN A 161 19.12 -2.21 5.85
N PRO A 162 19.82 -1.76 6.91
CA PRO A 162 19.20 -1.00 7.99
C PRO A 162 18.45 0.26 7.54
N PHE A 163 19.01 0.95 6.56
CA PHE A 163 18.47 2.16 5.99
C PHE A 163 17.16 1.91 5.24
N GLN A 164 17.10 0.83 4.45
CA GLN A 164 15.90 0.38 3.76
C GLN A 164 14.81 -0.07 4.75
N VAL A 165 15.19 -0.70 5.88
CA VAL A 165 14.23 -1.11 6.92
C VAL A 165 13.67 0.12 7.65
N ALA A 166 14.50 1.15 7.93
CA ALA A 166 14.04 2.42 8.46
C ALA A 166 13.05 3.13 7.52
N ASP A 167 13.38 3.23 6.23
CA ASP A 167 12.48 3.81 5.23
C ASP A 167 11.17 2.99 5.11
N ALA A 168 11.26 1.66 5.18
CA ALA A 168 10.10 0.78 5.17
C ALA A 168 9.18 1.01 6.38
N LEU A 169 9.73 1.10 7.61
CA LEU A 169 8.95 1.45 8.80
C LEU A 169 8.19 2.77 8.59
N LEU A 170 8.85 3.81 8.10
CA LEU A 170 8.23 5.13 7.89
C LEU A 170 7.14 5.08 6.81
N VAL A 171 7.32 4.28 5.75
CA VAL A 171 6.25 4.00 4.77
C VAL A 171 5.06 3.28 5.43
N PHE A 172 5.31 2.26 6.25
CA PHE A 172 4.24 1.51 6.92
C PHE A 172 3.45 2.41 7.86
N ILE A 173 4.12 3.31 8.58
CA ILE A 173 3.49 4.34 9.41
C ILE A 173 2.66 5.30 8.56
N LYS A 174 3.25 5.84 7.47
CA LYS A 174 2.57 6.77 6.56
C LYS A 174 1.31 6.15 5.93
N ASN A 175 1.34 4.87 5.61
CA ASN A 175 0.18 4.11 5.10
C ASN A 175 -0.71 3.55 6.23
N GLY A 176 -0.32 3.73 7.49
CA GLY A 176 -0.91 3.19 8.72
C GLY A 176 -1.21 1.70 8.66
N ASP A 177 -0.27 0.93 8.11
CA ASP A 177 -0.32 -0.52 7.99
C ASP A 177 0.27 -1.17 9.26
N LYS A 178 -0.58 -1.35 10.27
CA LYS A 178 -0.15 -1.91 11.58
C LYS A 178 0.48 -3.28 11.47
N GLY A 179 0.03 -4.10 10.52
CA GLY A 179 0.57 -5.44 10.30
C GLY A 179 2.03 -5.38 9.87
N LEU A 180 2.35 -4.48 8.93
CA LEU A 180 3.74 -4.29 8.49
C LEU A 180 4.59 -3.53 9.53
N ILE A 181 4.03 -2.56 10.27
CA ILE A 181 4.74 -1.93 11.39
C ILE A 181 5.16 -3.01 12.40
N HIS A 182 4.25 -3.93 12.74
CA HIS A 182 4.52 -5.02 13.69
C HIS A 182 5.62 -5.99 13.20
N LYS A 183 5.80 -6.15 11.88
CA LYS A 183 6.87 -6.99 11.32
C LYS A 183 8.26 -6.44 11.57
N VAL A 184 8.43 -5.12 11.72
CA VAL A 184 9.76 -4.50 11.86
C VAL A 184 9.98 -3.85 13.23
N ALA A 185 8.93 -3.44 13.93
CA ALA A 185 9.05 -2.70 15.18
C ALA A 185 9.38 -3.60 16.40
N LEU A 186 10.16 -3.04 17.32
CA LEU A 186 10.45 -3.52 18.66
C LEU A 186 10.24 -2.37 19.65
N THR A 187 10.04 -2.73 20.91
CA THR A 187 9.90 -1.79 22.02
C THR A 187 10.42 -2.45 23.28
N GLU A 188 11.00 -1.67 24.19
CA GLU A 188 11.34 -2.13 25.54
C GLU A 188 10.11 -2.09 26.46
N LYS A 189 9.02 -1.46 26.01
CA LYS A 189 7.76 -1.42 26.75
C LYS A 189 7.03 -2.75 26.63
N LYS A 190 6.30 -3.13 27.69
CA LYS A 190 5.59 -4.43 27.81
C LYS A 190 4.63 -4.79 26.67
N ASN A 191 4.14 -3.84 25.87
CA ASN A 191 3.11 -4.11 24.87
C ASN A 191 3.33 -3.31 23.57
N LEU A 192 3.91 -3.98 22.58
CA LEU A 192 4.16 -3.44 21.24
C LEU A 192 2.88 -2.98 20.54
N LYS A 193 1.80 -3.78 20.59
CA LYS A 193 0.51 -3.43 19.96
C LYS A 193 -0.04 -2.11 20.51
N LYS A 194 0.08 -1.89 21.82
CA LYS A 194 -0.31 -0.63 22.48
C LYS A 194 0.55 0.54 22.00
N GLN A 195 1.85 0.34 21.80
CA GLN A 195 2.72 1.40 21.25
C GLN A 195 2.37 1.70 19.79
N ILE A 196 2.17 0.68 18.95
CA ILE A 196 1.78 0.85 17.55
C ILE A 196 0.46 1.63 17.43
N ASN A 197 -0.53 1.38 18.31
CA ASN A 197 -1.78 2.16 18.30
C ASN A 197 -1.59 3.66 18.59
N LYS A 198 -0.50 4.06 19.25
CA LYS A 198 -0.21 5.50 19.45
C LYS A 198 0.25 6.17 18.15
N ILE A 199 0.84 5.41 17.23
CA ILE A 199 1.32 5.89 15.94
C ILE A 199 0.17 6.30 15.02
N ASP A 200 -1.04 5.74 15.21
CA ASP A 200 -2.25 6.08 14.42
C ASP A 200 -2.61 7.56 14.44
N LYS A 201 -2.08 8.30 15.41
CA LYS A 201 -2.28 9.75 15.54
C LYS A 201 -1.51 10.54 14.48
N ILE A 202 -0.52 9.95 13.82
CA ILE A 202 0.22 10.59 12.74
C ILE A 202 -0.64 10.59 11.48
N GLU A 203 -1.10 11.76 11.05
CA GLU A 203 -1.92 11.91 9.84
C GLU A 203 -1.07 12.08 8.59
N THR A 204 0.06 12.80 8.72
CA THR A 204 1.03 12.96 7.63
C THR A 204 2.43 12.74 8.17
N LEU A 205 3.28 12.14 7.32
CA LEU A 205 4.67 11.84 7.63
C LEU A 205 5.51 12.05 6.38
N ARG A 206 6.56 12.85 6.54
CA ARG A 206 7.68 12.98 5.60
C ARG A 206 8.97 12.83 6.39
N TRP A 207 9.99 12.33 5.72
CA TRP A 207 11.29 12.19 6.32
C TRP A 207 12.38 12.52 5.34
N ASN A 208 13.52 12.89 5.89
CA ASN A 208 14.78 13.00 5.19
C ASN A 208 15.85 12.31 6.02
N ARG A 209 16.84 11.75 5.33
CA ARG A 209 17.94 11.05 5.98
C ARG A 209 19.18 11.13 5.10
N LYS A 210 20.34 11.18 5.75
CA LYS A 210 21.63 10.92 5.10
C LYS A 210 22.04 9.47 5.34
N ASP A 211 22.60 8.82 4.34
CA ASP A 211 23.26 7.51 4.49
C ASP A 211 24.60 7.72 5.21
N SER A 212 24.51 8.04 6.50
CA SER A 212 25.63 8.14 7.41
C SER A 212 25.37 7.18 8.57
N ILE A 213 26.36 6.33 8.86
CA ILE A 213 26.35 5.44 10.01
C ILE A 213 26.89 6.26 11.19
N GLU A 214 26.17 6.28 12.31
CA GLU A 214 26.71 6.88 13.55
C GLU A 214 27.84 6.01 14.12
N ASP A 215 28.78 6.65 14.84
CA ASP A 215 29.92 5.97 15.47
C ASP A 215 29.45 4.85 16.42
N GLY A 216 30.09 3.68 16.35
CA GLY A 216 29.76 2.53 17.21
C GLY A 216 28.84 1.47 16.59
N ALA A 217 28.52 1.58 15.30
CA ALA A 217 27.83 0.52 14.57
C ALA A 217 28.65 -0.78 14.54
N ASN A 218 27.95 -1.90 14.66
CA ASN A 218 28.52 -3.23 14.46
C ASN A 218 27.55 -4.10 13.65
N ASP A 219 27.92 -5.36 13.45
CA ASP A 219 27.12 -6.27 12.63
C ASP A 219 25.72 -6.57 13.20
N LEU A 220 25.43 -6.27 14.47
CA LEU A 220 24.15 -6.60 15.12
C LEU A 220 23.33 -5.37 15.51
N THR A 221 23.96 -4.21 15.62
CA THR A 221 23.33 -2.96 16.05
C THR A 221 23.84 -1.80 15.22
N ILE A 222 22.90 -0.98 14.76
CA ILE A 222 23.19 0.23 13.98
C ILE A 222 22.18 1.31 14.33
N THR A 223 22.66 2.55 14.39
CA THR A 223 21.82 3.72 14.63
C THR A 223 21.70 4.51 13.33
N VAL A 224 20.45 4.82 12.97
CA VAL A 224 20.10 5.48 11.72
C VAL A 224 19.43 6.82 12.03
N PRO A 225 20.12 7.96 11.82
CA PRO A 225 19.55 9.28 12.08
C PRO A 225 18.45 9.60 11.05
N VAL A 226 17.34 10.18 11.50
CA VAL A 226 16.20 10.56 10.65
C VAL A 226 15.67 11.93 11.05
N GLU A 227 15.43 12.78 10.05
CA GLU A 227 14.69 14.03 10.22
C GLU A 227 13.22 13.78 9.86
N LEU A 228 12.32 13.97 10.82
CA LEU A 228 10.89 13.72 10.68
C LEU A 228 10.10 15.03 10.60
N GLN A 229 9.17 15.09 9.66
CA GLN A 229 8.15 16.13 9.57
C GLN A 229 6.78 15.45 9.62
N MET A 230 6.07 15.66 10.71
CA MET A 230 4.81 15.00 11.01
C MET A 230 3.69 16.01 11.22
N TYR A 231 2.48 15.60 10.90
CA TYR A 231 1.27 16.23 11.46
C TYR A 231 0.61 15.21 12.38
N ILE A 232 0.55 15.53 13.67
CA ILE A 232 -0.02 14.67 14.70
C ILE A 232 -1.40 15.23 15.02
N LYS A 233 -2.41 14.35 15.00
CA LYS A 233 -3.78 14.69 15.39
C LYS A 233 -3.77 15.33 16.77
N GLU A 234 -4.54 16.41 16.90
CA GLU A 234 -4.61 17.30 18.07
C GLU A 234 -3.35 18.14 18.31
N SER A 235 -2.14 17.63 18.01
CA SER A 235 -0.86 18.31 18.27
C SER A 235 -0.26 19.16 17.15
N GLY A 236 -0.85 19.14 15.96
CA GLY A 236 -0.40 19.93 14.83
C GLY A 236 0.93 19.47 14.25
N ARG A 237 1.68 20.41 13.65
CA ARG A 237 2.92 20.11 12.93
C ARG A 237 4.12 19.96 13.88
N VAL A 238 4.83 18.86 13.74
CA VAL A 238 6.04 18.53 14.51
C VAL A 238 7.19 18.26 13.55
N ASN A 239 8.28 19.02 13.69
CA ASN A 239 9.53 18.76 12.97
C ASN A 239 10.59 18.40 13.99
N THR A 240 11.24 17.24 13.85
CA THR A 240 12.21 16.76 14.83
C THR A 240 13.31 15.94 14.18
N LYS A 241 14.45 15.83 14.87
CA LYS A 241 15.51 14.89 14.53
C LYS A 241 15.54 13.81 15.59
N THR A 242 15.60 12.56 15.16
CA THR A 242 15.68 11.39 16.03
C THR A 242 16.59 10.36 15.37
N SER A 243 16.97 9.32 16.09
CA SER A 243 17.72 8.21 15.50
C SER A 243 17.00 6.91 15.79
N PHE A 244 16.89 6.06 14.77
CA PHE A 244 16.35 4.72 14.93
C PHE A 244 17.47 3.76 15.25
N GLN A 245 17.38 3.10 16.40
CA GLN A 245 18.24 1.98 16.71
C GLN A 245 17.67 0.72 16.06
N LEU A 246 18.43 0.15 15.13
CA LEU A 246 18.12 -1.14 14.54
C LEU A 246 18.99 -2.23 15.17
N VAL A 247 18.37 -3.37 15.42
CA VAL A 247 19.00 -4.54 16.03
C VAL A 247 18.64 -5.81 15.26
N ARG A 248 19.55 -6.80 15.27
CA ARG A 248 19.29 -8.17 14.82
C ARG A 248 20.05 -9.16 15.68
N ILE A 249 19.53 -10.39 15.77
CA ILE A 249 20.11 -11.44 16.63
C ILE A 249 21.29 -12.17 15.99
N SER A 250 21.44 -12.07 14.67
CA SER A 250 22.57 -12.64 13.91
C SER A 250 22.73 -11.91 12.58
N PRO A 251 23.88 -12.03 11.88
CA PRO A 251 24.10 -11.44 10.56
C PRO A 251 23.11 -11.88 9.47
N LEU A 252 22.45 -13.03 9.64
CA LEU A 252 21.45 -13.56 8.71
C LEU A 252 20.01 -13.20 9.10
N SER A 253 19.80 -12.64 10.28
CA SER A 253 18.47 -12.28 10.75
C SER A 253 18.05 -10.91 10.19
N PRO A 254 16.76 -10.72 9.85
CA PRO A 254 16.25 -9.42 9.43
C PRO A 254 16.43 -8.37 10.53
N TRP A 255 16.68 -7.13 10.12
CA TRP A 255 16.74 -6.00 11.04
C TRP A 255 15.37 -5.71 11.66
N LYS A 256 15.40 -5.31 12.92
CA LYS A 256 14.24 -4.81 13.67
C LYS A 256 14.56 -3.43 14.22
N ILE A 257 13.55 -2.58 14.43
CA ILE A 257 13.71 -1.18 14.82
C ILE A 257 13.08 -0.93 16.18
N ASN A 258 13.84 -0.39 17.12
CA ASN A 258 13.27 0.15 18.35
C ASN A 258 12.48 1.43 18.04
N ILE A 259 11.18 1.45 18.36
CA ILE A 259 10.29 2.60 18.10
C ILE A 259 10.09 3.51 19.31
N ASP A 260 10.76 3.25 20.44
CA ASP A 260 10.47 3.93 21.70
C ASP A 260 10.72 5.45 21.66
N ASP A 261 11.75 5.90 20.93
CA ASP A 261 12.04 7.34 20.76
C ASP A 261 10.94 8.05 19.98
N LEU A 262 10.47 7.44 18.88
CA LEU A 262 9.32 7.94 18.13
C LEU A 262 8.07 8.03 19.02
N ILE A 263 7.85 7.03 19.87
CA ILE A 263 6.74 7.03 20.81
C ILE A 263 6.91 8.12 21.87
N SER A 264 8.13 8.41 22.35
CA SER A 264 8.38 9.51 23.29
C SER A 264 8.01 10.84 22.67
N ILE A 265 8.46 11.11 21.45
CA ILE A 265 8.15 12.31 20.68
C ILE A 265 6.62 12.51 20.59
N ILE A 266 5.87 11.46 20.22
CA ILE A 266 4.41 11.53 20.11
C ILE A 266 3.74 11.85 21.47
N ASN A 267 4.30 11.39 22.59
CA ASN A 267 3.72 11.64 23.92
C ASN A 267 4.09 13.02 24.49
N GLU A 268 5.30 13.52 24.20
CA GLU A 268 5.78 14.82 24.68
C GLU A 268 4.98 15.97 24.08
N THR A 269 4.72 15.93 22.77
CA THR A 269 3.95 16.96 22.06
C THR A 269 2.52 17.11 22.62
N GLN A 270 1.97 16.03 23.18
CA GLN A 270 0.63 16.06 23.79
C GLN A 270 0.59 16.63 25.21
N LYS A 271 1.71 16.58 25.93
CA LYS A 271 1.79 17.17 27.28
C LYS A 271 1.89 18.68 27.22
N GLU A 272 2.53 19.23 26.18
CA GLU A 272 2.67 20.67 25.98
C GLU A 272 1.33 21.35 25.65
N GLU A 273 0.43 20.67 24.94
CA GLU A 273 -0.90 21.20 24.65
C GLU A 273 -1.84 21.18 25.85
N LYS A 274 -1.78 20.14 26.69
CA LYS A 274 -2.63 20.08 27.90
C LYS A 274 -2.26 21.12 28.97
N LYS A 275 -1.14 21.83 28.80
CA LYS A 275 -0.70 22.93 29.66
C LYS A 275 -1.08 24.32 29.11
N LYS A 276 -1.62 24.39 27.90
CA LYS A 276 -2.16 25.61 27.28
C LYS A 276 -3.68 25.59 27.36
#